data_AF-K9WPR8-F1
#
_entry.id   AF-K9WPR8-F1
#
_cell.length_a   1.000
_cell.length_b   1.000
_cell.length_c   1.000
_cell.angle_alpha   90.00
_cell.angle_beta   90.00
_cell.angle_gamma   90.00
#
_symmetry.space_group_name_H-M   'P 1'
#
loop_
_entity.id
_entity.type
_entity.pdbx_description
1 polymer ?
#
loop_
_entity_poly.entity_id
_entity_poly.type
_entity_poly.pdbx_seq_one_letter_code
_entity_poly.pdbx_strand_id
1 'polypeptide(L)'
;MKHSDWLRLHNEGETICATLRQKGYHCQKQARRLSWWVSQEGSHSYVLTYLTTPVSEWSIMPNDAHPAREKLISIVQSALDNQEEGVTTEQPPEYDPRPWAIVRLLPDARRYTVAKFFNRQDAHDHLRMLHRFMPAAEFEIVFDAVD
;
A
#
# COMPACT_ATOMS: atom_id res chain seq x y z
N MET A 1 -0.82 -9.46 9.16
CA MET A 1 -0.41 -8.80 7.90
C MET A 1 -0.71 -9.77 6.76
N LYS A 2 -1.42 -9.35 5.72
CA LYS A 2 -1.67 -10.21 4.55
C LYS A 2 -0.38 -10.39 3.75
N HIS A 3 -0.30 -11.43 2.92
CA HIS A 3 0.89 -11.68 2.08
C HIS A 3 1.14 -10.53 1.08
N SER A 4 0.08 -9.95 0.52
CA SER A 4 0.12 -8.76 -0.33
C SER A 4 0.73 -7.55 0.38
N ASP A 5 0.29 -7.28 1.61
CA ASP A 5 0.80 -6.17 2.43
C ASP A 5 2.30 -6.37 2.69
N TRP A 6 2.72 -7.60 2.95
CA TRP A 6 4.14 -7.92 3.18
C TRP A 6 5.00 -7.65 1.95
N LEU A 7 4.52 -8.01 0.75
CA LEU A 7 5.23 -7.74 -0.52
C LEU A 7 5.30 -6.23 -0.80
N ARG A 8 4.22 -5.49 -0.54
CA ARG A 8 4.20 -4.03 -0.70
C ARG A 8 5.24 -3.38 0.20
N LEU A 9 5.21 -3.70 1.50
CA LEU A 9 6.15 -3.17 2.48
C LEU A 9 7.59 -3.61 2.21
N HIS A 10 7.78 -4.80 1.67
CA HIS A 10 9.10 -5.23 1.23
C HIS A 10 9.66 -4.29 0.14
N ASN A 11 8.87 -3.98 -0.89
CA ASN A 11 9.29 -3.11 -1.99
C ASN A 11 9.52 -1.67 -1.52
N GLU A 12 8.67 -1.18 -0.61
CA GLU A 12 8.84 0.13 0.02
C GLU A 12 10.16 0.22 0.81
N GLY A 13 10.46 -0.80 1.62
CA GLY A 13 11.73 -0.90 2.35
C GLY A 13 12.96 -0.96 1.43
N GLU A 14 12.88 -1.67 0.30
CA GLU A 14 13.95 -1.70 -0.70
C GLU A 14 14.14 -0.34 -1.40
N THR A 15 13.06 0.41 -1.64
CA THR A 15 13.10 1.76 -2.23
C THR A 15 13.77 2.76 -1.28
N ILE A 16 13.43 2.70 0.02
CA ILE A 16 14.10 3.47 1.06
C ILE A 16 15.59 3.12 1.09
N CYS A 17 15.93 1.82 1.07
CA CYS A 17 17.33 1.37 1.05
C CYS A 17 18.08 1.83 -0.22
N ALA A 18 17.42 1.88 -1.38
CA ALA A 18 18.02 2.39 -2.61
C ALA A 18 18.38 3.89 -2.47
N THR A 19 17.47 4.69 -1.91
CA THR A 19 17.69 6.12 -1.64
C THR A 19 18.83 6.33 -0.63
N LEU A 20 18.89 5.49 0.41
CA LEU A 20 19.96 5.50 1.39
C LEU A 20 21.32 5.16 0.76
N ARG A 21 21.38 4.14 -0.12
CA ARG A 21 22.60 3.78 -0.84
C ARG A 21 23.11 4.91 -1.74
N GLN A 22 22.22 5.66 -2.41
CA GLN A 22 22.61 6.83 -3.20
C GLN A 22 23.28 7.93 -2.34
N LYS A 23 22.89 8.03 -1.06
CA LYS A 23 23.47 8.97 -0.09
C LYS A 23 24.69 8.42 0.66
N GLY A 24 25.20 7.25 0.25
CA GLY A 24 26.41 6.63 0.82
C GLY A 24 26.17 5.76 2.05
N TYR A 25 24.93 5.36 2.33
CA TYR A 25 24.63 4.42 3.41
C TYR A 25 24.72 2.97 2.93
N HIS A 26 25.33 2.13 3.75
CA HIS A 26 25.31 0.68 3.59
C HIS A 26 24.02 0.11 4.22
N CYS A 27 23.22 -0.57 3.40
CA CYS A 27 21.95 -1.16 3.81
C CYS A 27 21.98 -2.69 3.67
N GLN A 28 21.86 -3.41 4.79
CA GLN A 28 21.84 -4.88 4.84
C GLN A 28 20.52 -5.40 5.38
N LYS A 29 19.81 -6.17 4.56
CA LYS A 29 18.50 -6.74 4.91
C LYS A 29 18.62 -7.84 5.98
N GLN A 30 17.71 -7.85 6.94
CA GLN A 30 17.56 -8.94 7.90
C GLN A 30 16.71 -10.08 7.32
N ALA A 31 17.13 -11.33 7.55
CA ALA A 31 16.40 -12.49 7.08
C ALA A 31 14.99 -12.54 7.71
N ARG A 32 13.97 -12.77 6.88
CA ARG A 32 12.56 -13.00 7.28
C ARG A 32 11.92 -11.86 8.10
N ARG A 33 12.45 -10.63 8.01
CA ARG A 33 11.89 -9.44 8.67
C ARG A 33 11.82 -8.27 7.69
N LEU A 34 10.88 -7.35 7.93
CA LEU A 34 10.82 -6.05 7.28
C LEU A 34 11.75 -5.07 8.02
N SER A 35 13.03 -5.45 8.08
CA SER A 35 14.04 -4.71 8.82
C SER A 35 15.38 -4.74 8.09
N TRP A 36 16.08 -3.60 8.06
CA TRP A 36 17.38 -3.43 7.41
C TRP A 36 18.34 -2.73 8.37
N TRP A 37 19.58 -3.23 8.43
CA TRP A 37 20.68 -2.51 9.07
C TRP A 37 21.12 -1.40 8.14
N VAL A 38 21.23 -0.19 8.67
CA VAL A 38 21.65 1.01 7.95
C VAL A 38 22.83 1.60 8.69
N SER A 39 23.97 1.68 8.02
CA SER A 39 25.17 2.30 8.57
C SER A 39 25.83 3.17 7.51
N GLN A 40 26.63 4.14 7.93
CA GLN A 40 27.47 4.95 7.06
C GLN A 40 28.89 4.87 7.58
N GLU A 41 29.88 4.93 6.69
CA GLU A 41 31.29 4.87 7.07
C GLU A 41 31.61 5.99 8.09
N GLY A 42 32.08 5.62 9.27
CA GLY A 42 32.36 6.55 10.39
C GLY A 42 31.14 7.01 11.21
N SER A 43 29.95 6.43 11.00
CA SER A 43 28.71 6.81 11.70
C SER A 43 28.12 5.68 12.55
N HIS A 44 27.06 6.00 13.30
CA HIS A 44 26.30 5.05 14.09
C HIS A 44 25.49 4.09 13.21
N SER A 45 25.37 2.84 13.65
CA SER A 45 24.55 1.83 13.00
C SER A 45 23.13 1.89 13.52
N TYR A 46 22.17 1.93 12.60
CA TYR A 46 20.75 1.99 12.87
C TYR A 46 20.00 0.81 12.23
N VAL A 47 18.78 0.58 12.67
CA VAL A 47 17.86 -0.41 12.08
C VAL A 47 16.63 0.32 11.57
N LEU A 48 16.42 0.28 10.25
CA LEU A 48 15.15 0.61 9.62
C LEU A 48 14.20 -0.55 9.82
N THR A 49 13.03 -0.31 10.41
CA THR A 49 12.02 -1.35 10.65
C THR A 49 10.62 -0.79 10.48
N TYR A 50 9.73 -1.60 9.89
CA TYR A 50 8.32 -1.27 9.82
C TYR A 50 7.61 -1.62 11.15
N LEU A 51 6.98 -0.63 11.78
CA LEU A 51 6.19 -0.82 13.00
C LEU A 51 4.76 -1.16 12.61
N THR A 52 4.32 -2.38 12.90
CA THR A 52 2.90 -2.75 12.76
C THR A 52 2.04 -1.97 13.76
N THR A 53 0.74 -1.83 13.47
CA THR A 53 -0.32 -1.20 14.29
C THR A 53 0.04 -0.96 15.77
N PRO A 54 -0.22 0.25 16.31
CA PRO A 54 -1.09 1.29 15.75
C PRO A 54 -0.40 2.25 14.77
N VAL A 55 0.94 2.21 14.68
CA VAL A 55 1.70 3.29 14.02
C VAL A 55 1.76 3.10 12.50
N SER A 56 1.87 1.86 12.01
CA SER A 56 1.88 1.53 10.57
C SER A 56 2.88 2.37 9.76
N GLU A 57 4.08 2.55 10.30
CA GLU A 57 5.11 3.45 9.74
C GLU A 57 6.49 2.81 9.74
N TRP A 58 7.38 3.33 8.87
CA TRP A 58 8.81 3.05 8.94
C TRP A 58 9.46 3.85 10.07
N SER A 59 10.19 3.15 10.93
CA SER A 59 10.94 3.77 12.03
C SER A 59 12.42 3.42 11.95
N ILE A 60 13.24 4.31 12.51
CA ILE A 60 14.68 4.11 12.68
C ILE A 60 14.97 3.89 14.17
N MET A 61 15.60 2.76 14.50
CA MET A 61 16.02 2.37 15.85
C MET A 61 17.56 2.37 15.98
N PRO A 62 18.14 2.69 17.16
CA PRO A 62 17.47 3.14 18.38
C PRO A 62 16.85 4.54 18.25
N ASN A 63 15.90 4.90 19.13
CA ASN A 63 15.27 6.22 19.16
C ASN A 63 16.13 7.19 20.00
N ASP A 64 17.31 7.52 19.50
CA ASP A 64 18.23 8.48 20.11
C ASP A 64 18.07 9.89 19.51
N ALA A 65 18.52 10.90 20.24
CA ALA A 65 18.54 12.29 19.78
C ALA A 65 19.78 12.62 18.93
N HIS A 66 20.38 11.62 18.28
CA HIS A 66 21.63 11.80 17.55
C HIS A 66 21.36 12.42 16.17
N PRO A 67 22.13 13.43 15.73
CA PRO A 67 21.86 14.13 14.46
C PRO A 67 21.96 13.23 13.22
N ALA A 68 22.67 12.10 13.31
CA ALA A 68 22.69 11.09 12.24
C ALA A 68 21.31 10.44 12.04
N ARG A 69 20.54 10.24 13.12
CA ARG A 69 19.20 9.66 13.06
C ARG A 69 18.19 10.63 12.45
N GLU A 70 18.23 11.90 12.83
CA GLU A 70 17.33 12.92 12.24
C GLU A 70 17.54 13.02 10.72
N LYS A 71 18.79 12.97 10.26
CA LYS A 71 19.12 12.90 8.84
C LYS A 71 18.52 11.66 8.18
N LEU A 72 18.65 10.49 8.81
CA LEU A 72 18.05 9.25 8.30
C LEU A 72 16.53 9.34 8.20
N ILE A 73 15.86 9.87 9.22
CA ILE A 73 14.39 10.06 9.21
C ILE A 73 13.98 10.99 8.07
N SER A 74 14.67 12.12 7.91
CA SER A 74 14.40 13.06 6.81
C SER A 74 14.57 12.39 5.44
N ILE A 75 15.58 11.52 5.28
CA ILE A 75 15.78 10.77 4.04
C ILE A 75 14.64 9.76 3.83
N VAL A 76 14.25 9.01 4.86
CA VAL A 76 13.15 8.04 4.79
C VAL A 76 11.85 8.74 4.41
N GLN A 77 11.50 9.84 5.09
CA GLN A 77 10.32 10.65 4.78
C GLN A 77 10.37 11.16 3.35
N SER A 78 11.50 11.73 2.91
CA SER A 78 11.64 12.17 1.52
C SER A 78 11.51 11.01 0.52
N ALA A 79 11.96 9.81 0.85
CA ALA A 79 11.83 8.65 -0.04
C ALA A 79 10.38 8.18 -0.15
N LEU A 80 9.60 8.33 0.93
CA LEU A 80 8.16 8.05 0.96
C LEU A 80 7.38 9.13 0.20
N ASP A 81 7.67 10.41 0.43
CA ASP A 81 7.00 11.55 -0.22
C ASP A 81 7.32 11.62 -1.73
N ASN A 82 8.55 11.29 -2.14
CA ASN A 82 8.92 11.23 -3.57
C ASN A 82 8.26 10.06 -4.32
N GLN A 83 7.62 9.11 -3.62
CA GLN A 83 6.70 8.17 -4.28
C GLN A 83 5.37 8.83 -4.65
N GLU A 84 5.01 9.95 -4.02
CA GLU A 84 3.74 10.65 -4.23
C GLU A 84 3.84 11.77 -5.30
N GLU A 85 5.01 12.42 -5.50
CA GLU A 85 5.16 13.55 -6.44
C GLU A 85 5.21 13.17 -7.94
N GLY A 86 5.06 11.89 -8.28
CA GLY A 86 4.91 11.38 -9.67
C GLY A 86 3.53 10.81 -9.99
N VAL A 87 2.56 10.88 -9.08
CA VAL A 87 1.27 10.17 -9.19
C VAL A 87 0.13 11.19 -9.33
N THR A 88 -0.23 11.48 -10.58
CA THR A 88 -1.66 11.59 -10.91
C THR A 88 -2.33 10.36 -10.31
N THR A 89 -3.34 10.55 -9.47
CA THR A 89 -4.00 9.53 -8.64
C THR A 89 -4.52 8.33 -9.44
N GLU A 90 -3.62 7.43 -9.80
CA GLU A 90 -3.89 6.08 -10.25
C GLU A 90 -2.99 5.19 -9.40
N GLN A 91 -3.48 4.90 -8.20
CA GLN A 91 -3.01 3.74 -7.44
C GLN A 91 -2.91 2.57 -8.44
N PRO A 92 -1.77 1.86 -8.54
CA PRO A 92 -1.72 0.61 -9.29
C PRO A 92 -2.88 -0.23 -8.78
N PRO A 93 -3.75 -0.79 -9.65
CA PRO A 93 -4.93 -1.50 -9.19
C PRO A 93 -4.44 -2.53 -8.19
N GLU A 94 -4.75 -2.32 -6.92
CA GLU A 94 -4.55 -3.29 -5.87
C GLU A 94 -5.23 -4.53 -6.44
N TYR A 95 -4.44 -5.53 -6.86
CA TYR A 95 -4.95 -6.65 -7.66
C TYR A 95 -6.11 -7.22 -6.88
N ASP A 96 -7.32 -6.91 -7.34
CA ASP A 96 -8.51 -7.29 -6.65
C ASP A 96 -8.91 -8.63 -7.26
N PRO A 97 -8.63 -9.75 -6.57
CA PRO A 97 -8.89 -11.10 -7.11
C PRO A 97 -10.39 -11.41 -7.23
N ARG A 98 -11.27 -10.42 -7.04
CA ARG A 98 -12.72 -10.51 -7.08
C ARG A 98 -13.22 -9.97 -8.42
N PRO A 99 -13.33 -10.82 -9.46
CA PRO A 99 -13.63 -10.34 -10.80
C PRO A 99 -15.11 -10.00 -11.00
N TRP A 100 -16.00 -10.27 -10.03
CA TRP A 100 -17.42 -9.97 -10.17
C TRP A 100 -17.78 -8.68 -9.44
N ALA A 101 -18.07 -7.60 -10.17
CA ALA A 101 -18.43 -6.31 -9.60
C ALA A 101 -19.93 -6.04 -9.75
N ILE A 102 -20.56 -5.47 -8.71
CA ILE A 102 -21.86 -4.80 -8.83
C ILE A 102 -21.61 -3.33 -9.07
N VAL A 103 -22.16 -2.80 -10.16
CA VAL A 103 -22.04 -1.41 -10.56
C VAL A 103 -23.41 -0.76 -10.45
N ARG A 104 -23.49 0.42 -9.86
CA ARG A 104 -24.70 1.24 -9.86
C ARG A 104 -24.67 2.20 -11.03
N LEU A 105 -25.75 2.24 -11.80
CA LEU A 105 -25.96 3.19 -12.87
C LEU A 105 -26.61 4.45 -12.30
N LEU A 106 -26.07 5.60 -12.68
CA LEU A 106 -26.58 6.92 -12.33
C LEU A 106 -27.07 7.61 -13.61
N PRO A 107 -27.93 8.65 -13.46
CA PRO A 107 -28.20 9.58 -14.55
C PRO A 107 -26.91 10.13 -15.16
N ASP A 108 -27.00 10.61 -16.40
CA ASP A 108 -25.87 11.16 -17.17
C ASP A 108 -24.80 10.13 -17.57
N ALA A 109 -25.22 8.87 -17.74
CA ALA A 109 -24.34 7.75 -18.13
C ALA A 109 -23.16 7.53 -17.17
N ARG A 110 -23.29 7.98 -15.92
CA ARG A 110 -22.30 7.80 -14.86
C ARG A 110 -22.52 6.47 -14.17
N ARG A 111 -21.44 5.86 -13.68
CA ARG A 111 -21.50 4.61 -12.94
C ARG A 111 -20.42 4.54 -11.87
N TYR A 112 -20.68 3.79 -10.80
CA TYR A 112 -19.67 3.49 -9.79
C TYR A 112 -19.82 2.07 -9.23
N THR A 113 -18.71 1.47 -8.82
CA THR A 113 -18.68 0.14 -8.22
C THR A 113 -19.19 0.18 -6.79
N VAL A 114 -20.19 -0.66 -6.50
CA VAL A 114 -20.80 -0.81 -5.17
C VAL A 114 -20.03 -1.84 -4.36
N ALA A 115 -19.72 -3.00 -4.95
CA ALA A 115 -19.02 -4.11 -4.29
C ALA A 115 -18.38 -5.06 -5.31
N LYS A 116 -17.34 -5.80 -4.91
CA LYS A 116 -16.68 -6.86 -5.71
C LYS A 116 -16.71 -8.21 -4.99
N PHE A 117 -16.87 -9.30 -5.74
CA PHE A 117 -17.06 -10.67 -5.27
C PHE A 117 -16.18 -11.67 -6.03
N PHE A 118 -15.81 -12.77 -5.36
CA PHE A 118 -15.01 -13.84 -5.95
C PHE A 118 -15.80 -14.69 -6.95
N ASN A 119 -17.09 -14.89 -6.70
CA ASN A 119 -17.97 -15.68 -7.55
C ASN A 119 -19.21 -14.87 -7.92
N ARG A 120 -19.83 -15.26 -9.04
CA ARG A 120 -21.01 -14.59 -9.59
C ARG A 120 -22.25 -14.75 -8.69
N GLN A 121 -22.34 -15.86 -7.97
CA GLN A 121 -23.51 -16.19 -7.15
C GLN A 121 -23.66 -15.22 -5.98
N ASP A 122 -22.57 -14.96 -5.25
CA ASP A 122 -22.55 -13.99 -4.14
C ASP A 122 -22.92 -12.58 -4.63
N ALA A 123 -22.42 -12.18 -5.81
CA ALA A 123 -22.79 -10.91 -6.42
C ALA A 123 -24.29 -10.85 -6.73
N HIS A 124 -24.89 -11.94 -7.21
CA HIS A 124 -26.32 -12.00 -7.50
C HIS A 124 -27.18 -11.97 -6.24
N ASP A 125 -26.78 -12.68 -5.18
CA ASP A 125 -27.49 -12.69 -3.91
C ASP A 125 -27.42 -11.31 -3.23
N HIS A 126 -26.27 -10.63 -3.33
CA HIS A 126 -26.15 -9.26 -2.87
C HIS A 126 -26.98 -8.27 -3.71
N LEU A 127 -27.04 -8.45 -5.03
CA LEU A 127 -27.88 -7.64 -5.92
C LEU A 127 -29.37 -7.74 -5.54
N ARG A 128 -29.86 -8.94 -5.21
CA ARG A 128 -31.24 -9.14 -4.74
C ARG A 128 -31.51 -8.36 -3.46
N MET A 129 -30.55 -8.33 -2.54
CA MET A 129 -30.63 -7.52 -1.33
C MET A 129 -30.71 -6.03 -1.69
N LEU A 130 -29.84 -5.53 -2.57
CA LEU A 130 -29.83 -4.13 -3.00
C LEU A 130 -31.16 -3.70 -3.63
N HIS A 131 -31.76 -4.52 -4.50
CA HIS A 131 -33.07 -4.22 -5.08
C HIS A 131 -34.19 -4.13 -4.04
N ARG A 132 -34.09 -4.87 -2.94
CA ARG A 132 -35.07 -4.79 -1.84
C ARG A 132 -34.96 -3.46 -1.08
N PHE A 133 -33.75 -2.94 -0.89
CA PHE A 133 -33.52 -1.68 -0.17
C PHE A 133 -33.64 -0.44 -1.08
N MET A 134 -33.32 -0.58 -2.37
CA MET A 134 -33.27 0.51 -3.35
C MET A 134 -33.94 0.09 -4.67
N PRO A 135 -35.28 -0.09 -4.68
CA PRO A 135 -35.99 -0.60 -5.86
C PRO A 135 -35.93 0.35 -7.06
N ALA A 136 -35.72 1.65 -6.83
CA ALA A 136 -35.59 2.65 -7.90
C ALA A 136 -34.17 2.83 -8.44
N ALA A 137 -33.17 2.14 -7.86
CA ALA A 137 -31.79 2.22 -8.33
C ALA A 137 -31.51 1.11 -9.35
N GLU A 138 -30.81 1.49 -10.42
CA GLU A 138 -30.37 0.56 -11.45
C GLU A 138 -28.98 0.02 -11.12
N PHE A 139 -28.84 -1.30 -11.19
CA PHE A 139 -27.61 -2.01 -10.86
C PHE A 139 -27.31 -3.06 -11.94
N GLU A 140 -26.03 -3.30 -12.19
CA GLU A 140 -25.55 -4.27 -13.15
C GLU A 140 -24.41 -5.10 -12.55
N ILE A 141 -24.33 -6.39 -12.90
CA ILE A 141 -23.19 -7.24 -12.55
C ILE A 141 -22.25 -7.30 -13.74
N VAL A 142 -21.00 -6.89 -13.54
CA VAL A 142 -19.95 -6.85 -14.55
C VAL A 142 -18.82 -7.80 -14.14
N PHE A 143 -18.24 -8.47 -15.14
CA PHE A 143 -16.97 -9.18 -14.96
C PHE A 143 -15.82 -8.20 -15.24
N ASP A 144 -15.12 -7.81 -14.18
CA ASP A 144 -14.01 -6.88 -14.15
C ASP A 144 -12.70 -7.66 -13.95
N ALA A 145 -12.22 -8.25 -15.04
CA ALA A 145 -10.87 -8.79 -15.10
C ALA A 145 -9.92 -7.64 -15.44
N VAL A 146 -9.13 -7.23 -14.44
CA VAL A 146 -7.92 -6.44 -14.68
C VAL A 146 -6.94 -7.33 -15.43
N ASP A 147 -6.73 -7.05 -16.72
CA ASP A 147 -5.66 -7.63 -17.56
C ASP A 147 -4.27 -7.23 -17.05
#